data_AF-A0A1C5HNZ3-F1
#
_entry.id   AF-A0A1C5HNZ3-F1
#
_cell.length_a   1.000
_cell.length_b   1.000
_cell.length_c   1.000
_cell.angle_alpha   90.00
_cell.angle_beta   90.00
_cell.angle_gamma   90.00
#
_symmetry.space_group_name_H-M   'P 1'
#
loop_
_entity.id
_entity.type
_entity.pdbx_description
1 polymer ?
#
loop_
_entity_poly.entity_id
_entity_poly.type
_entity_poly.pdbx_seq_one_letter_code
_entity_poly.pdbx_strand_id
1 'polypeptide(L)'
;MDHRFPHLGEVVTVPEADYCYGAGPLRLRLTEEPVGLDHPRIEWVELTGVELRPDGAEAGGGRTRRALVRVAALRRGAAGEPR
;
A
#
# COMPACT_ATOMS: atom_id res chain seq x y z
N MET A 1 -7.39 13.45 -14.97
CA MET A 1 -6.65 12.22 -14.61
C MET A 1 -7.50 11.50 -13.60
N ASP A 2 -8.14 10.41 -14.01
CA ASP A 2 -8.87 9.54 -13.09
C ASP A 2 -7.85 8.81 -12.20
N HIS A 3 -7.77 9.19 -10.93
CA HIS A 3 -6.97 8.47 -9.95
C HIS A 3 -7.79 7.30 -9.44
N ARG A 4 -7.40 6.08 -9.83
CA ARG A 4 -7.94 4.88 -9.20
C ARG A 4 -7.19 4.62 -7.90
N PHE A 5 -7.93 4.47 -6.83
CA PHE A 5 -7.42 4.04 -5.53
C PHE A 5 -7.26 2.50 -5.50
N PRO A 6 -6.30 1.97 -4.72
CA PRO A 6 -6.14 0.53 -4.57
C PRO A 6 -7.32 -0.07 -3.77
N HIS A 7 -7.64 -1.32 -4.07
CA HIS A 7 -8.76 -2.05 -3.45
C HIS A 7 -8.30 -3.34 -2.77
N LEU A 8 -9.19 -4.00 -2.05
CA LEU A 8 -8.91 -5.29 -1.40
C LEU A 8 -8.26 -6.30 -2.37
N GLY A 9 -7.19 -6.95 -1.90
CA GLY A 9 -6.44 -7.97 -2.65
C GLY A 9 -5.40 -7.41 -3.63
N GLU A 10 -5.42 -6.11 -3.92
CA GLU A 10 -4.42 -5.46 -4.77
C GLU A 10 -3.05 -5.41 -4.07
N VAL A 11 -1.97 -5.56 -4.83
CA VAL A 11 -0.61 -5.36 -4.33
C VAL A 11 -0.20 -3.93 -4.62
N VAL A 12 0.13 -3.16 -3.59
CA VAL A 12 0.68 -1.82 -3.73
C VAL A 12 2.18 -1.83 -3.49
N THR A 13 2.92 -1.09 -4.30
CA THR A 13 4.36 -0.84 -4.10
C THR A 13 4.58 0.61 -3.69
N VAL A 14 5.03 0.84 -2.46
CA VAL A 14 5.21 2.17 -1.86
C VAL A 14 6.69 2.44 -1.62
N PRO A 15 7.27 3.53 -2.17
CA PRO A 15 8.65 3.92 -1.88
C PRO A 15 8.89 4.19 -0.39
N GLU A 16 10.10 3.93 0.10
CA GLU A 16 10.47 4.14 1.51
C GLU A 16 10.06 5.52 2.07
N ALA A 17 10.25 6.58 1.30
CA ALA A 17 9.91 7.95 1.69
C ALA A 17 8.40 8.24 1.82
N ASP A 18 7.55 7.34 1.31
CA ASP A 18 6.10 7.49 1.24
C ASP A 18 5.36 6.61 2.27
N TYR A 19 6.06 5.91 3.16
CA TYR A 19 5.42 5.16 4.26
C TYR A 19 6.20 5.23 5.59
N CYS A 20 5.51 4.90 6.69
CA CYS A 20 6.11 4.85 8.03
C CYS A 20 6.50 3.42 8.45
N TYR A 21 7.57 3.33 9.26
CA TYR A 21 7.99 2.14 10.01
C TYR A 21 8.58 0.98 9.19
N GLY A 22 9.50 1.25 8.25
CA GLY A 22 10.28 0.22 7.55
C GLY A 22 11.49 0.78 6.82
N ALA A 23 12.21 -0.10 6.14
CA ALA A 23 13.32 0.24 5.26
C ALA A 23 13.12 -0.47 3.91
N GLY A 24 13.50 0.20 2.84
CA GLY A 24 13.27 -0.21 1.45
C GLY A 24 11.82 -0.02 0.98
N PRO A 25 11.55 -0.29 -0.31
CA PRO A 25 10.20 -0.27 -0.85
C PRO A 25 9.29 -1.29 -0.16
N LEU A 26 8.09 -0.87 0.19
CA LEU A 26 7.05 -1.74 0.73
C LEU A 26 6.22 -2.32 -0.41
N ARG A 27 6.14 -3.65 -0.52
CA ARG A 27 5.13 -4.33 -1.34
C ARG A 27 4.08 -4.93 -0.41
N LEU A 28 2.84 -4.46 -0.49
CA LEU A 28 1.77 -4.84 0.44
C LEU A 28 0.56 -5.34 -0.33
N ARG A 29 0.17 -6.61 -0.13
CA ARG A 29 -1.10 -7.13 -0.62
C ARG A 29 -2.20 -6.77 0.36
N LEU A 30 -3.16 -5.95 -0.07
CA LEU A 30 -4.22 -5.44 0.80
C LEU A 30 -5.14 -6.56 1.29
N THR A 31 -5.40 -6.59 2.60
CA THR A 31 -6.34 -7.52 3.25
C THR A 31 -7.58 -6.82 3.79
N GLU A 32 -7.62 -5.48 3.73
CA GLU A 32 -8.77 -4.65 4.09
C GLU A 32 -8.92 -3.53 3.05
N GLU A 33 -10.16 -3.02 2.89
CA GLU A 33 -10.41 -1.84 2.05
C GLU A 33 -9.81 -0.59 2.71
N PRO A 34 -9.02 0.23 1.98
CA PRO A 34 -8.49 1.47 2.51
C PRO A 34 -9.62 2.47 2.82
N VAL A 35 -9.58 3.09 3.99
CA VAL A 35 -10.59 4.06 4.43
C VAL A 35 -10.07 5.49 4.32
N GLY A 36 -10.89 6.40 3.77
CA GLY A 36 -10.60 7.85 3.74
C GLY A 36 -9.73 8.33 2.57
N LEU A 37 -9.47 7.49 1.57
CA LEU A 37 -8.72 7.86 0.37
C LEU A 37 -9.35 9.00 -0.44
N ASP A 38 -10.68 9.10 -0.40
CA ASP A 38 -11.50 10.09 -1.09
C ASP A 38 -11.57 11.44 -0.36
N HIS A 39 -11.16 11.50 0.92
CA HIS A 39 -11.22 12.74 1.68
C HIS A 39 -10.15 13.75 1.18
N PRO A 40 -10.54 14.95 0.72
CA PRO A 40 -9.66 15.84 -0.03
C PRO A 40 -8.48 16.40 0.78
N ARG A 41 -8.56 16.37 2.12
CA ARG A 41 -7.52 16.87 3.03
C ARG A 41 -6.70 15.79 3.72
N ILE A 42 -6.95 14.51 3.45
CA ILE A 42 -6.16 13.43 4.04
C ILE A 42 -4.86 13.29 3.24
N GLU A 43 -3.73 13.46 3.93
CA GLU A 43 -2.39 13.29 3.34
C GLU A 43 -1.84 11.88 3.52
N TRP A 44 -2.28 11.19 4.57
CA TRP A 44 -1.81 9.87 4.98
C TRP A 44 -2.99 8.95 5.30
N VAL A 45 -2.89 7.71 4.85
CA VAL A 45 -3.90 6.66 5.11
C VAL A 45 -3.22 5.45 5.72
N GLU A 46 -3.91 4.74 6.61
CA GLU A 46 -3.45 3.44 7.07
C GLU A 46 -3.86 2.36 6.04
N LEU A 47 -2.91 1.57 5.60
CA LEU A 47 -3.14 0.37 4.81
C LEU A 47 -2.89 -0.86 5.66
N THR A 48 -3.79 -1.85 5.53
CA THR A 48 -3.67 -3.15 6.19
C THR A 48 -3.47 -4.23 5.14
N GLY A 49 -2.42 -5.04 5.28
CA GLY A 49 -2.13 -6.09 4.31
C GLY A 49 -1.01 -7.04 4.70
N VAL A 50 -0.74 -8.01 3.84
CA VAL A 50 0.42 -8.91 3.98
C VAL A 50 1.57 -8.37 3.15
N GLU A 51 2.72 -8.16 3.79
CA GLU A 51 3.92 -7.71 3.09
C GLU A 51 4.49 -8.83 2.23
N LEU A 52 4.93 -8.48 1.03
CA LEU A 52 5.56 -9.37 0.08
C LEU A 52 7.04 -9.04 -0.06
N ARG A 53 7.87 -10.08 -0.06
CA ARG A 53 9.29 -10.00 -0.37
C ARG A 53 9.51 -9.74 -1.87
N PRO A 54 10.73 -9.41 -2.30
CA PRO A 54 11.04 -9.21 -3.72
C PRO A 54 10.70 -10.43 -4.60
N ASP A 55 10.82 -11.64 -4.07
CA ASP A 55 10.46 -12.91 -4.73
C ASP A 55 8.95 -13.21 -4.75
N GLY A 56 8.12 -12.32 -4.17
CA GLY A 56 6.67 -12.49 -4.07
C GLY A 56 6.20 -13.35 -2.89
N ALA A 57 7.11 -13.95 -2.12
CA ALA A 57 6.74 -14.69 -0.93
C ALA A 57 6.28 -13.76 0.20
N GLU A 58 5.39 -14.25 1.06
CA GLU A 58 4.93 -13.47 2.20
C GLU A 58 6.05 -13.25 3.22
N ALA A 59 6.29 -12.00 3.58
CA ALA A 59 7.20 -11.63 4.66
C ALA A 59 6.57 -11.96 6.02
N GLY A 60 7.42 -12.13 7.04
CA GLY A 60 6.96 -12.29 8.43
C GLY A 60 6.01 -13.47 8.69
N GLY A 61 5.99 -14.48 7.80
CA GLY A 61 5.12 -15.64 7.90
C GLY A 61 3.64 -15.38 7.56
N GLY A 62 3.36 -14.42 6.68
CA GLY A 62 1.98 -14.11 6.27
C GLY A 62 1.18 -13.29 7.28
N ARG A 63 1.85 -12.75 8.30
CA ARG A 63 1.20 -11.87 9.28
C ARG A 63 0.84 -10.54 8.65
N THR A 64 -0.36 -10.07 8.96
CA THR A 64 -0.83 -8.75 8.57
C THR A 64 0.03 -7.66 9.19
N ARG A 65 0.34 -6.64 8.39
CA ARG A 65 1.04 -5.42 8.74
C ARG A 65 0.14 -4.22 8.46
N ARG A 66 0.23 -3.21 9.33
CA ARG A 66 -0.32 -1.87 9.10
C ARG A 66 0.81 -0.93 8.72
N ALA A 67 0.56 -0.07 7.74
CA ALA A 67 1.50 0.96 7.31
C ALA A 67 0.76 2.26 7.05
N LEU A 68 1.24 3.35 7.64
CA LEU A 68 0.78 4.70 7.28
C LEU A 68 1.46 5.10 5.97
N VAL A 69 0.68 5.39 4.94
CA VAL A 69 1.14 5.63 3.56
C VAL A 69 0.64 6.97 3.06
N ARG A 70 1.49 7.71 2.32
CA ARG A 70 1.08 8.97 1.67
C ARG A 70 0.04 8.70 0.60
N VAL A 71 -1.10 9.39 0.66
CA VAL A 71 -2.15 9.30 -0.37
C VAL A 71 -1.62 9.67 -1.76
N ALA A 72 -0.65 10.61 -1.82
CA ALA A 72 -0.01 10.98 -3.08
C ALA A 72 0.73 9.80 -3.75
N ALA A 73 1.31 8.88 -2.97
CA ALA A 73 1.98 7.70 -3.53
C ALA A 73 0.98 6.72 -4.16
N LEU A 74 -0.20 6.58 -3.56
CA LEU A 74 -1.28 5.75 -4.09
C LEU A 74 -1.88 6.36 -5.36
N ARG A 75 -2.05 7.68 -5.41
CA ARG A 75 -2.53 8.41 -6.61
C ARG A 75 -1.56 8.36 -7.80
N ARG A 76 -0.25 8.26 -7.52
CA ARG A 76 0.80 8.08 -8.54
C ARG A 76 0.81 6.66 -9.13
N GLY A 77 -0.06 5.77 -8.65
CA GLY A 77 -0.09 4.37 -9.04
C GLY A 77 1.09 3.64 -8.39
N ALA A 78 1.10 3.59 -7.06
CA ALA A 78 1.88 2.60 -6.31
C ALA A 78 1.73 1.27 -7.06
N ALA A 79 2.78 0.85 -7.77
CA ALA A 79 2.63 0.01 -8.95
C ALA A 79 1.91 -1.28 -8.58
N GLY A 80 0.61 -1.35 -8.90
CA GLY A 80 -0.14 -2.58 -8.95
C GLY A 80 0.33 -3.30 -10.20
N GLU A 81 1.03 -4.41 -10.04
CA GLU A 81 1.20 -5.31 -11.18
C GLU A 81 -0.20 -5.67 -11.69
N PRO A 82 -0.49 -5.40 -12.99
CA PRO A 82 -1.77 -5.81 -13.55
C PRO A 82 -1.84 -7.34 -13.53
N ARG A 83 -3.00 -7.81 -13.09
CA ARG A 83 -3.40 -9.21 -13.02
C ARG A 83 -3.22 -9.96 -14.34
#